data_AF-A0A944RWC9-F1
#
_entry.id   AF-A0A944RWC9-F1
#
_cell.length_a   1.000
_cell.length_b   1.000
_cell.length_c   1.000
_cell.angle_alpha   90.00
_cell.angle_beta   90.00
_cell.angle_gamma   90.00
#
_symmetry.space_group_name_H-M   'P 1'
#
loop_
_entity.id
_entity.type
_entity.pdbx_description
1 polymer ?
#
loop_
_entity_poly.entity_id
_entity_poly.type
_entity_poly.pdbx_seq_one_letter_code
_entity_poly.pdbx_strand_id
1 'polypeptide(L)' 'MEAIRGIERERLERVARMYSSNDLASKALGITARSFSRLCRKHGIETPYCRKRRH' A
#
# COMPACT_ATOMS: atom_id res chain seq x y z
N MET A 1 0.40 10.02 20.58
CA MET A 1 0.20 10.12 19.11
C MET A 1 -0.36 8.78 18.60
N GLU A 2 -1.69 8.56 18.66
CA GLU A 2 -2.29 7.24 18.37
C GLU A 2 -3.52 7.26 17.44
N ALA A 3 -3.73 8.32 16.66
CA ALA A 3 -4.83 8.37 15.68
C ALA A 3 -4.41 7.95 14.24
N ILE A 4 -3.11 7.73 14.00
CA ILE A 4 -2.57 7.60 12.63
C ILE A 4 -2.79 6.19 12.03
N ARG A 5 -2.89 5.15 12.87
CA ARG A 5 -2.90 3.74 12.39
C ARG A 5 -4.17 3.35 11.64
N GLY A 6 -5.33 3.93 11.97
CA GLY A 6 -6.60 3.65 11.29
C GLY A 6 -6.67 4.26 9.90
N ILE A 7 -6.26 5.54 9.80
CA ILE A 7 -6.24 6.30 8.54
C ILE A 7 -5.23 5.70 7.55
N GLU A 8 -4.08 5.21 8.04
CA GLU A 8 -3.08 4.61 7.16
C GLU A 8 -3.55 3.33 6.47
N ARG A 9 -4.36 2.48 7.14
CA ARG A 9 -4.86 1.24 6.52
C ARG A 9 -5.79 1.53 5.34
N GLU A 10 -6.81 2.37 5.57
CA GLU A 10 -7.80 2.69 4.53
C GLU A 10 -7.14 3.44 3.36
N ARG A 11 -6.19 4.35 3.67
CA ARG A 11 -5.42 5.04 2.64
C ARG A 11 -4.53 4.07 1.86
N LEU A 12 -3.88 3.12 2.53
CA LEU A 12 -3.12 2.07 1.85
C LEU A 12 -4.00 1.21 0.94
N GLU A 13 -5.17 0.80 1.42
CA GLU A 13 -6.10 -0.06 0.66
C GLU A 13 -6.64 0.70 -0.55
N ARG A 14 -7.04 1.95 -0.37
CA ARG A 14 -7.49 2.83 -1.46
C ARG A 14 -6.41 3.00 -2.51
N VAL A 15 -5.19 3.29 -2.11
CA VAL A 15 -4.05 3.48 -3.03
C VAL A 15 -3.67 2.15 -3.71
N ALA A 16 -3.67 1.03 -2.97
CA ALA A 16 -3.42 -0.30 -3.53
C ALA A 16 -4.49 -0.73 -4.55
N ARG A 17 -5.75 -0.32 -4.35
CA ARG A 17 -6.85 -0.58 -5.29
C ARG A 17 -6.85 0.40 -6.47
N MET A 18 -6.48 1.67 -6.23
CA MET A 18 -6.46 2.73 -7.24
C MET A 18 -5.27 2.60 -8.20
N TYR A 19 -4.11 2.19 -7.71
CA TYR A 19 -2.90 2.07 -8.50
C TYR A 19 -2.59 0.62 -8.85
N SER A 20 -2.18 0.38 -10.10
CA SER A 20 -1.84 -0.97 -10.59
C SER A 20 -0.38 -1.38 -10.32
N SER A 21 0.41 -0.53 -9.63
CA SER A 21 1.83 -0.75 -9.39
C SER A 21 2.24 -0.27 -8.01
N ASN A 22 3.10 -1.03 -7.32
CA ASN A 22 3.71 -0.62 -6.04
C ASN A 22 4.47 0.71 -6.16
N ASP A 23 5.11 0.97 -7.29
CA ASP A 23 5.89 2.20 -7.52
C ASP A 23 4.99 3.45 -7.46
N LEU A 24 3.88 3.44 -8.20
CA LEU A 24 2.89 4.53 -8.22
C LEU A 24 2.21 4.68 -6.87
N ALA A 25 1.83 3.57 -6.24
CA ALA A 25 1.23 3.57 -4.91
C ALA A 25 2.16 4.20 -3.86
N SER A 26 3.44 3.84 -3.90
CA SER A 26 4.45 4.39 -2.99
C SER A 26 4.72 5.87 -3.23
N LYS A 27 4.78 6.32 -4.50
CA LYS A 27 4.88 7.74 -4.86
C LYS A 27 3.66 8.55 -4.42
N ALA A 28 2.45 8.03 -4.60
CA ALA A 28 1.22 8.71 -4.20
C ALA A 28 1.11 8.90 -2.67
N LEU A 29 1.71 7.99 -1.91
CA LEU A 29 1.80 8.08 -0.45
C LEU A 29 3.02 8.88 0.02
N GLY A 30 3.94 9.24 -0.88
CA GLY A 30 5.19 9.91 -0.52
C GLY A 30 6.15 9.02 0.27
N ILE A 31 6.01 7.69 0.15
CA ILE A 31 6.84 6.71 0.86
C ILE A 31 7.66 5.89 -0.13
N THR A 32 8.67 5.19 0.37
CA THR A 32 9.42 4.23 -0.44
C THR A 32 8.63 2.95 -0.68
N ALA A 33 8.82 2.31 -1.84
CA ALA A 33 8.19 1.03 -2.19
C ALA A 33 8.47 -0.08 -1.14
N ARG A 34 9.62 -0.01 -0.45
CA ARG A 34 10.00 -0.91 0.63
C ARG A 34 9.13 -0.70 1.88
N SER A 35 8.88 0.55 2.29
CA SER A 35 7.95 0.87 3.38
C SER A 35 6.51 0.50 3.01
N PHE A 36 6.08 0.78 1.78
CA PHE A 36 4.76 0.40 1.30
C PHE A 36 4.54 -1.12 1.39
N SER A 37 5.50 -1.92 0.89
CA SER A 37 5.42 -3.38 0.96
C SER A 37 5.35 -3.89 2.41
N ARG A 38 6.06 -3.24 3.34
CA ARG A 38 6.06 -3.59 4.77
C ARG A 38 4.73 -3.25 5.43
N LEU A 39 4.15 -2.11 5.09
CA LEU A 39 2.84 -1.67 5.57
C LEU A 39 1.73 -2.57 5.02
N CYS A 40 1.72 -2.87 3.72
CA CYS A 40 0.75 -3.79 3.12
C CYS A 40 0.78 -5.15 3.81
N ARG A 41 1.97 -5.72 4.06
CA ARG A 41 2.11 -6.99 4.78
C ARG A 41 1.64 -6.92 6.23
N LYS A 42 1.92 -5.80 6.92
CA LYS A 42 1.46 -5.57 8.31
C LYS A 42 -0.06 -5.44 8.41
N HIS A 43 -0.68 -4.84 7.41
CA HIS A 43 -2.13 -4.59 7.38
C HIS A 43 -2.92 -5.69 6.64
N GLY A 44 -2.25 -6.71 6.09
CA GLY A 44 -2.88 -7.78 5.31
C GLY A 44 -3.48 -7.32 3.98
N ILE A 45 -3.00 -6.21 3.43
CA ILE A 45 -3.50 -5.62 2.19
C ILE A 45 -2.77 -6.27 1.01
N GLU A 46 -3.53 -6.88 0.11
CA GLU A 46 -2.98 -7.49 -1.09
C GLU A 46 -2.51 -6.39 -2.06
N THR A 47 -1.23 -6.39 -2.39
CA THR A 47 -0.65 -5.32 -3.22
C THR A 47 -0.98 -5.54 -4.69
N PRO A 48 -1.11 -4.45 -5.47
CA PRO A 48 -1.27 -4.55 -6.91
C PRO A 48 -0.08 -5.28 -7.56
N TYR A 49 1.12 -5.19 -6.97
CA TYR A 49 2.27 -6.00 -7.40
C TYR A 49 2.05 -7.51 -7.23
N CYS A 50 1.46 -7.93 -6.11
CA CYS A 50 1.10 -9.34 -5.88
C CYS A 50 0.03 -9.80 -6.88
N ARG A 51 -0.94 -8.93 -7.18
CA ARG A 51 -1.99 -9.17 -8.18
C ARG A 51 -1.41 -9.32 -9.59
N LYS A 52 -0.44 -8.48 -9.96
CA LYS A 52 0.23 -8.51 -11.27
C LYS A 52 1.18 -9.71 -11.44
N ARG A 53 1.78 -10.21 -10.35
CA ARG A 53 2.69 -11.37 -10.37
C ARG A 53 1.96 -12.73 -10.36
N ARG A 54 0.64 -12.75 -10.14
CA ARG A 54 -0.20 -13.96 -10.26
C ARG A 54 -0.77 -14.15 -11.67
N HIS A 55 -0.49 -13.22 -12.60
CA HIS A 55 -0.97 -13.24 -13.98
C HIS A 55 0.18 -13.38 -14.97
#